data_AF-A0A7S2MGG9-F1
#
_entry.id   AF-A0A7S2MGG9-F1
#
_cell.length_a   1.000
_cell.length_b   1.000
_cell.length_c   1.000
_cell.angle_alpha   90.00
_cell.angle_beta   90.00
_cell.angle_gamma   90.00
#
_symmetry.space_group_name_H-M   'P 1'
#
loop_
_entity.id
_entity.type
_entity.pdbx_description
1 polymer ?
#
loop_
_entity_poly.entity_id
_entity_poly.type
_entity_poly.pdbx_seq_one_letter_code
_entity_poly.pdbx_strand_id
1 'polypeptide(L)'
;GNVTHVDESRRVVVTSSPLLWGEAIPACIPRPVDLILGADLLLPYAPELFRPLCETVRELLGDPAHGGTALLAYEVRFDCAQFFRCCEECGLEVVRVPEEALHEKYNDPGKLCVLQLRATDTQTRGNE
;
A
#
# COMPACT_ATOMS: atom_id res chain seq x y z
N GLY A 1 18.71 11.11 -6.87
CA GLY A 1 19.89 10.78 -6.06
C GLY A 1 19.41 10.19 -4.75
N ASN A 2 20.12 9.19 -4.21
CA ASN A 2 19.75 8.56 -2.95
C ASN A 2 20.40 9.32 -1.78
N VAL A 3 19.61 9.69 -0.76
CA VAL A 3 20.11 10.26 0.50
C VAL A 3 20.04 9.17 1.56
N THR A 4 21.11 9.00 2.34
CA THR A 4 21.16 8.05 3.47
C THR A 4 21.31 8.80 4.78
N HIS A 5 20.34 8.63 5.70
CA HIS A 5 20.47 9.08 7.08
C HIS A 5 20.71 7.88 7.99
N VAL A 6 21.67 8.00 8.92
CA VAL A 6 22.00 6.97 9.92
C VAL A 6 21.71 7.55 11.30
N ASP A 7 20.76 6.95 12.02
CA ASP A 7 20.54 7.20 13.45
C ASP A 7 21.44 6.26 14.26
N GLU A 8 22.24 6.79 15.18
CA GLU A 8 23.22 6.02 15.95
C GLU A 8 22.60 5.26 17.14
N SER A 9 21.36 5.56 17.52
CA SER A 9 20.70 4.96 18.69
C SER A 9 20.11 3.56 18.39
N ARG A 10 19.82 3.30 17.12
CA ARG A 10 19.41 2.02 16.52
C ARG A 10 19.85 2.13 15.07
N ARG A 11 20.64 1.19 14.52
CA ARG A 11 21.15 1.25 13.13
C ARG A 11 20.01 1.24 12.11
N VAL A 12 19.34 2.37 11.93
CA VAL A 12 18.30 2.60 10.95
C VAL A 12 18.96 3.33 9.79
N VAL A 13 18.93 2.70 8.63
CA VAL A 13 19.40 3.28 7.37
C VAL A 13 18.16 3.72 6.62
N VAL A 14 18.00 5.03 6.44
CA VAL A 14 16.88 5.59 5.65
C VAL A 14 17.40 5.97 4.29
N THR A 15 16.88 5.36 3.23
CA THR A 15 17.20 5.73 1.84
C THR A 15 15.99 6.33 1.14
N SER A 16 16.20 7.40 0.37
CA SER A 16 15.17 7.97 -0.50
C SER A 16 15.41 7.59 -1.96
N SER A 17 14.40 7.11 -2.67
CA SER A 17 14.46 6.93 -4.12
C SER A 17 13.15 7.40 -4.76
N PRO A 18 13.19 8.07 -5.92
CA PRO A 18 11.99 8.41 -6.66
C PRO A 18 11.29 7.13 -7.11
N LEU A 19 9.96 7.11 -7.00
CA LEU A 19 9.12 6.01 -7.44
C LEU A 19 7.87 6.60 -8.10
N LEU A 20 7.71 6.35 -9.40
CA LEU A 20 6.49 6.66 -10.13
C LEU A 20 5.60 5.42 -10.13
N TRP A 21 4.32 5.60 -9.78
CA TRP A 21 3.39 4.47 -9.72
C TRP A 21 3.04 3.95 -11.11
N GLY A 22 2.99 2.62 -11.25
CA GLY A 22 2.70 1.93 -12.52
C GLY A 22 3.90 1.84 -13.47
N GLU A 23 5.05 2.38 -13.07
CA GLU A 23 6.31 2.19 -13.79
C GLU A 23 7.15 1.08 -13.15
N ALA A 24 8.17 0.62 -13.88
CA ALA A 24 9.10 -0.40 -13.38
C ALA A 24 9.78 0.08 -12.08
N ILE A 25 9.71 -0.75 -11.03
CA ILE A 25 10.31 -0.39 -9.74
C ILE A 25 11.85 -0.32 -9.89
N PRO A 26 12.48 0.81 -9.49
CA PRO A 26 13.92 0.98 -9.56
C PRO A 26 14.70 -0.15 -8.87
N ALA A 27 15.85 -0.53 -9.43
CA ALA A 27 16.69 -1.60 -8.88
C ALA A 27 17.23 -1.29 -7.47
N CYS A 28 17.25 -0.02 -7.05
CA CYS A 28 17.66 0.38 -5.71
C CYS A 28 16.57 0.17 -4.63
N ILE A 29 15.33 -0.13 -5.02
CA ILE A 29 14.24 -0.43 -4.08
C ILE A 29 14.20 -1.95 -3.88
N PRO A 30 14.39 -2.45 -2.64
CA PRO A 30 14.35 -3.87 -2.34
C PRO A 30 12.97 -4.45 -2.66
N ARG A 31 12.95 -5.70 -3.14
CA ARG A 31 11.76 -6.49 -3.41
C ARG A 31 12.03 -7.95 -3.05
N PRO A 32 11.08 -8.66 -2.42
CA PRO A 32 9.85 -8.11 -1.85
C PRO A 32 10.14 -7.25 -0.59
N VAL A 33 9.16 -6.45 -0.17
CA VAL A 33 9.23 -5.69 1.10
C VAL A 33 8.24 -6.25 2.12
N ASP A 34 8.63 -6.23 3.40
CA ASP A 34 7.79 -6.71 4.50
C ASP A 34 6.62 -5.76 4.79
N LEU A 35 6.85 -4.45 4.63
CA LEU A 35 5.89 -3.41 4.98
C LEU A 35 5.95 -2.22 4.02
N ILE A 36 4.78 -1.83 3.51
CA ILE A 36 4.55 -0.59 2.77
C ILE A 36 3.66 0.32 3.62
N LEU A 37 4.03 1.59 3.74
CA LEU A 37 3.23 2.61 4.43
C LEU A 37 2.81 3.68 3.42
N GLY A 38 1.53 4.02 3.41
CA GLY A 38 0.98 5.11 2.61
C GLY A 38 -0.03 5.92 3.41
N ALA A 39 -0.02 7.24 3.24
CA ALA A 39 -0.96 8.14 3.87
C ALA A 39 -1.53 9.09 2.80
N ASP A 40 -2.86 9.23 2.75
CA ASP A 40 -3.61 10.08 1.81
C ASP A 40 -3.24 9.88 0.34
N LEU A 41 -2.97 8.63 -0.05
CA LEU A 41 -2.68 8.27 -1.44
C LEU A 41 -3.94 8.11 -2.30
N LEU A 42 -5.13 8.02 -1.67
CA LEU A 42 -6.41 7.91 -2.37
C LEU A 42 -6.92 9.30 -2.72
N LEU A 43 -6.47 9.80 -3.88
CA LEU A 43 -6.79 11.14 -4.36
C LEU A 43 -8.12 11.17 -5.13
N PRO A 44 -9.18 11.84 -4.63
CA PRO A 44 -10.50 11.84 -5.28
C PRO A 44 -10.49 12.47 -6.67
N TYR A 45 -9.54 13.36 -6.95
CA TYR A 45 -9.41 14.07 -8.21
C TYR A 45 -8.50 13.37 -9.22
N ALA A 46 -7.91 12.22 -8.86
CA ALA A 46 -7.01 11.45 -9.73
C ALA A 46 -7.26 9.93 -9.65
N PRO A 47 -8.51 9.45 -9.89
CA PRO A 47 -8.85 8.04 -9.81
C PRO A 47 -8.10 7.16 -10.82
N GLU A 48 -7.58 7.74 -11.91
CA GLU A 48 -6.71 7.07 -12.88
C GLU A 48 -5.41 6.55 -12.26
N LEU A 49 -4.99 7.08 -11.11
CA LEU A 49 -3.79 6.64 -10.39
C LEU A 49 -4.01 5.40 -9.52
N PHE A 50 -5.26 4.98 -9.28
CA PHE A 50 -5.54 3.84 -8.38
C PHE A 50 -4.97 2.53 -8.90
N ARG A 51 -5.11 2.25 -10.20
CA ARG A 51 -4.53 1.05 -10.81
C ARG A 51 -2.99 1.07 -10.77
N PRO A 52 -2.31 2.14 -11.24
CA PRO A 52 -0.85 2.28 -11.10
C PRO A 52 -0.37 2.09 -9.65
N LEU A 53 -1.08 2.64 -8.67
CA LEU A 53 -0.76 2.44 -7.26
C LEU A 53 -0.89 0.96 -6.85
N CYS A 54 -1.98 0.28 -7.23
CA CYS A 54 -2.19 -1.14 -6.92
C CYS A 54 -1.11 -2.04 -7.56
N GLU A 55 -0.76 -1.79 -8.82
CA GLU A 55 0.30 -2.53 -9.53
C GLU A 55 1.66 -2.35 -8.83
N THR A 56 1.98 -1.11 -8.43
CA THR A 56 3.19 -0.79 -7.67
C THR A 56 3.23 -1.53 -6.33
N VAL A 57 2.13 -1.47 -5.56
CA VAL A 57 2.02 -2.17 -4.27
C VAL A 57 2.17 -3.67 -4.47
N ARG A 58 1.49 -4.25 -5.46
CA ARG A 58 1.56 -5.69 -5.76
C ARG A 58 2.96 -6.15 -6.12
N GLU A 59 3.69 -5.37 -6.91
CA GLU A 59 5.07 -5.69 -7.30
C GLU A 59 6.01 -5.59 -6.10
N LEU A 60 5.87 -4.55 -5.26
CA LEU A 60 6.69 -4.36 -4.06
C LEU A 60 6.47 -5.47 -3.03
N LEU A 61 5.22 -5.91 -2.81
CA LEU A 61 4.92 -7.03 -1.91
C LEU A 61 5.44 -8.37 -2.43
N GLY A 62 5.59 -8.51 -3.76
CA GLY A 62 6.12 -9.71 -4.39
C GLY A 62 5.25 -10.96 -4.17
N ASP A 63 5.87 -12.11 -3.97
CA ASP A 63 5.17 -13.38 -3.82
C ASP A 63 4.28 -13.40 -2.54
N PRO A 64 3.00 -13.84 -2.60
CA PRO A 64 2.15 -13.98 -1.42
C PRO A 64 2.79 -14.79 -0.28
N ALA A 65 3.63 -15.77 -0.57
CA ALA A 65 4.35 -16.57 0.41
C ALA A 65 5.37 -15.77 1.23
N HIS A 66 5.80 -14.59 0.76
CA HIS A 66 6.65 -13.68 1.54
C HIS A 66 5.90 -13.10 2.76
N GLY A 67 4.57 -12.93 2.67
CA GLY A 67 3.76 -12.45 3.79
C GLY A 67 3.85 -10.94 4.06
N GLY A 68 4.40 -10.16 3.13
CA GLY A 68 4.45 -8.69 3.24
C GLY A 68 3.05 -8.06 3.27
N THR A 69 2.95 -6.85 3.82
CA THR A 69 1.68 -6.12 3.91
C THR A 69 1.83 -4.64 3.59
N ALA A 70 0.77 -4.01 3.08
CA ALA A 70 0.70 -2.55 2.97
C ALA A 70 -0.36 -1.99 3.92
N LEU A 71 -0.04 -0.90 4.61
CA LEU A 71 -0.99 -0.13 5.41
C LEU A 71 -1.20 1.23 4.76
N LEU A 72 -2.42 1.47 4.28
CA LEU A 72 -2.81 2.71 3.62
C LEU A 72 -3.82 3.44 4.50
N ALA A 73 -3.39 4.54 5.12
CA ALA A 73 -4.26 5.45 5.83
C ALA A 73 -4.82 6.51 4.87
N TYR A 74 -6.10 6.83 4.98
CA TYR A 74 -6.71 7.91 4.20
C TYR A 74 -7.90 8.54 4.92
N GLU A 75 -8.18 9.79 4.58
CA GLU A 75 -9.41 10.46 4.99
C GLU A 75 -10.59 10.08 4.08
N VAL A 76 -11.70 9.64 4.68
CA VAL A 76 -12.95 9.25 4.01
C VAL A 76 -13.66 10.50 3.49
N ARG A 77 -13.33 10.89 2.26
CA ARG A 77 -13.94 12.04 1.57
C ARG A 77 -14.82 11.66 0.38
N PHE A 78 -14.73 10.42 -0.08
CA PHE A 78 -15.39 9.94 -1.31
C PHE A 78 -15.51 8.41 -1.33
N ASP A 79 -16.30 7.90 -2.28
CA ASP A 79 -16.45 6.47 -2.51
C ASP A 79 -15.19 5.87 -3.16
N CYS A 80 -14.58 4.90 -2.49
CA CYS A 80 -13.36 4.21 -2.93
C CYS A 80 -13.65 2.90 -3.70
N ALA A 81 -14.89 2.64 -4.15
CA ALA A 81 -15.26 1.42 -4.87
C ALA A 81 -14.34 1.10 -6.06
N GLN A 82 -13.88 2.12 -6.81
CA GLN A 82 -12.94 1.91 -7.92
C GLN A 82 -11.57 1.41 -7.44
N PHE A 83 -11.05 1.95 -6.33
CA PHE A 83 -9.79 1.51 -5.75
C PHE A 83 -9.86 0.05 -5.31
N PHE A 84 -10.96 -0.37 -4.66
CA PHE A 84 -11.15 -1.77 -4.26
C PHE A 84 -11.21 -2.73 -5.45
N ARG A 85 -11.87 -2.35 -6.55
CA ARG A 85 -11.84 -3.14 -7.80
C ARG A 85 -10.43 -3.26 -8.37
N CYS A 86 -9.67 -2.17 -8.42
CA CYS A 86 -8.28 -2.21 -8.88
C CYS A 86 -7.41 -3.12 -7.99
N CYS A 87 -7.62 -3.14 -6.67
CA CYS A 87 -6.92 -4.06 -5.79
C CYS A 87 -7.20 -5.52 -6.16
N GLU A 88 -8.48 -5.90 -6.30
CA GLU A 88 -8.88 -7.26 -6.67
C GLU A 88 -8.27 -7.67 -8.02
N GLU A 89 -8.37 -6.80 -9.03
CA GLU A 89 -7.81 -7.01 -10.37
C GLU A 89 -6.28 -7.15 -10.37
N CYS A 90 -5.59 -6.53 -9.41
CA CYS A 90 -4.15 -6.62 -9.22
C CYS A 90 -3.72 -7.79 -8.31
N GLY A 91 -4.65 -8.62 -7.82
CA GLY A 91 -4.32 -9.70 -6.87
C GLY A 91 -3.91 -9.16 -5.50
N LEU A 92 -4.65 -8.18 -4.99
CA LEU A 92 -4.53 -7.65 -3.64
C LEU A 92 -5.84 -7.88 -2.88
N GLU A 93 -5.74 -8.57 -1.75
CA GLU A 93 -6.81 -8.61 -0.76
C GLU A 93 -6.76 -7.32 0.07
N VAL A 94 -7.93 -6.74 0.35
CA VAL A 94 -8.06 -5.52 1.14
C VAL A 94 -8.96 -5.78 2.34
N VAL A 95 -8.46 -5.47 3.54
CA VAL A 95 -9.22 -5.54 4.79
C VAL A 95 -9.14 -4.19 5.48
N ARG A 96 -10.26 -3.70 6.03
CA ARG A 96 -10.25 -2.50 6.86
C ARG A 96 -9.68 -2.85 8.24
N VAL A 97 -8.69 -2.09 8.68
CA VAL A 97 -8.18 -2.20 10.05
C VAL A 97 -9.28 -1.75 11.01
N PRO A 98 -9.63 -2.55 12.02
CA PRO A 98 -10.65 -2.21 13.00
C PRO A 98 -10.29 -0.93 13.78
N GLU A 99 -11.30 -0.09 14.11
CA GLU A 99 -11.07 1.23 14.72
C GLU A 99 -10.44 1.13 16.12
N GLU A 100 -10.67 0.02 16.80
CA GLU A 100 -10.19 -0.33 18.14
C GLU A 100 -8.70 -0.70 18.13
N ALA A 101 -8.16 -1.04 16.95
CA ALA A 101 -6.73 -1.25 16.73
C ALA A 101 -5.98 0.06 16.45
N LEU A 102 -6.69 1.18 16.25
CA LEU A 102 -6.09 2.49 16.01
C LEU A 102 -5.81 3.22 17.33
N HIS A 103 -4.84 4.14 17.30
CA HIS A 103 -4.47 4.90 18.49
C HIS A 103 -5.64 5.76 18.99
N GLU A 104 -6.04 5.59 20.26
CA GLU A 104 -7.23 6.21 20.88
C GLU A 104 -7.33 7.73 20.71
N LYS A 105 -6.20 8.44 20.76
CA LYS A 105 -6.13 9.91 20.65
C LYS A 105 -5.98 10.42 19.22
N TYR A 106 -5.44 9.62 18.32
CA TYR A 106 -5.03 10.04 16.97
C TYR A 106 -5.87 9.33 15.90
N ASN A 107 -7.08 8.95 16.25
CA ASN A 107 -8.10 8.47 15.33
C ASN A 107 -9.22 9.52 15.21
N ASP A 108 -9.94 9.49 14.09
CA ASP A 108 -11.19 10.24 13.91
C ASP A 108 -12.20 9.24 13.33
N PRO A 109 -12.97 8.55 14.20
CA PRO A 109 -13.94 7.54 13.79
C PRO A 109 -14.88 8.07 12.71
N GLY A 110 -15.03 7.31 11.62
CA GLY A 110 -15.82 7.71 10.46
C GLY A 110 -15.16 8.72 9.50
N LYS A 111 -14.01 9.30 9.84
CA LYS A 111 -13.23 10.15 8.91
C LYS A 111 -11.89 9.58 8.54
N LEU A 112 -11.20 8.88 9.44
CA LEU A 112 -9.94 8.22 9.14
C LEU A 112 -10.17 6.72 8.97
N CYS A 113 -9.61 6.17 7.89
CA CYS A 113 -9.65 4.75 7.60
C CYS A 113 -8.23 4.26 7.34
N VAL A 114 -7.91 3.08 7.85
CA VAL A 114 -6.67 2.37 7.53
C VAL A 114 -7.05 1.06 6.84
N LEU A 115 -6.51 0.86 5.65
CA LEU A 115 -6.64 -0.37 4.89
C LEU A 115 -5.37 -1.19 5.04
N GLN A 116 -5.54 -2.48 5.27
CA GLN A 116 -4.49 -3.47 5.15
C GLN A 116 -4.63 -4.19 3.83
N LEU A 117 -3.55 -4.17 3.03
CA LEU A 117 -3.47 -4.90 1.77
C LEU A 117 -2.45 -6.02 1.86
N ARG A 118 -2.76 -7.15 1.21
CA ARG A 118 -1.88 -8.33 1.10
C ARG A 118 -1.91 -8.86 -0.32
N ALA A 119 -0.76 -9.32 -0.81
CA ALA A 119 -0.70 -10.01 -2.09
C ALA A 119 -1.46 -11.34 -2.01
N THR A 120 -2.23 -11.65 -3.05
CA THR A 120 -2.91 -12.94 -3.22
C THR A 120 -2.42 -13.65 -4.48
N ASP A 121 -2.66 -14.96 -4.52
CA ASP A 121 -2.44 -15.74 -5.72
C ASP A 121 -3.49 -15.36 -6.77
N THR A 122 -3.04 -14.93 -7.95
CA THR A 122 -3.93 -14.57 -9.07
C THR A 122 -4.62 -15.77 -9.72
N GLN A 123 -4.61 -16.96 -9.09
CA GLN A 123 -5.28 -18.15 -9.60
C GLN A 123 -6.47 -18.56 -8.73
N THR A 124 -7.67 -18.07 -9.08
CA THR A 124 -8.96 -18.83 -9.06
C THR A 124 -10.16 -17.92 -9.34
N ARG A 125 -10.30 -17.37 -10.56
CA ARG A 125 -11.62 -17.03 -11.13
C ARG A 125 -11.58 -17.19 -12.64
N GLY A 126 -11.42 -18.44 -13.08
CA GLY A 126 -11.69 -18.87 -14.44
C GLY A 126 -12.46 -20.19 -14.37
N ASN A 127 -13.71 -20.14 -14.85
CA ASN A 127 -14.70 -21.22 -14.95
C ASN A 127 -15.54 -21.50 -13.70
N GLU A 128 -16.68 -20.79 -13.61
CA GLU A 128 -17.99 -21.42 -13.39
C GLU A 128 -18.98 -20.86 -14.41
#